data_AF-A0A6I9NBT8-F1
#
_entry.id   AF-A0A6I9NBT8-F1
#
_cell.length_a   1.000
_cell.length_b   1.000
_cell.length_c   1.000
_cell.angle_alpha   90.00
_cell.angle_beta   90.00
_cell.angle_gamma   90.00
#
_symmetry.space_group_name_H-M   'P 1'
#
loop_
_entity.id
_entity.type
_entity.pdbx_description
1 polymer ?
#
loop_
_entity_poly.entity_id
_entity_poly.type
_entity_poly.pdbx_seq_one_letter_code
_entity_poly.pdbx_strand_id
1 'polypeptide(L)'
;MGDSSRTELVHKAKLAEQAERYDDMAEAMKSVTEKGEELSNEERNLLSVAYKNVVGARRSSWRVVSSIEQKADGTDKKKTMSKDYKDTIEKELNKICEEVLVSF
;
A
#
# COMPACT_ATOMS: atom_id res chain seq x y z
N MET A 1 28.90 3.76 10.06
CA MET A 1 28.31 3.31 8.78
C MET A 1 26.77 3.24 8.83
N GLY A 2 26.09 4.04 9.67
CA GLY A 2 24.62 3.99 9.81
C GLY A 2 23.81 4.84 8.83
N ASP A 3 24.46 5.82 8.18
CA ASP A 3 23.79 6.87 7.40
C ASP A 3 23.52 6.48 5.92
N SER A 4 24.48 5.81 5.27
CA SER A 4 24.39 5.43 3.83
C SER A 4 23.12 4.64 3.50
N SER A 5 22.77 3.67 4.34
CA SER A 5 21.63 2.80 4.09
C SER A 5 20.29 3.55 4.20
N ARG A 6 20.19 4.64 4.97
CA ARG A 6 18.95 5.43 5.07
C ARG A 6 18.78 6.28 3.83
N THR A 7 19.83 6.99 3.44
CA THR A 7 19.85 7.79 2.22
C THR A 7 19.56 6.95 0.97
N GLU A 8 20.10 5.72 0.91
CA GLU A 8 19.81 4.76 -0.18
C GLU A 8 18.33 4.38 -0.24
N LEU A 9 17.70 4.11 0.90
CA LEU A 9 16.25 3.79 0.96
C LEU A 9 15.39 4.98 0.54
N VAL A 10 15.72 6.19 1.00
CA VAL A 10 15.02 7.43 0.59
C VAL A 10 15.20 7.68 -0.90
N HIS A 11 16.41 7.47 -1.44
CA HIS A 11 16.67 7.59 -2.87
C HIS A 11 15.89 6.55 -3.68
N LYS A 12 15.82 5.29 -3.21
CA LYS A 12 14.99 4.24 -3.81
C LYS A 12 13.51 4.62 -3.80
N ALA A 13 13.00 5.18 -2.70
CA ALA A 13 11.61 5.63 -2.62
C ALA A 13 11.30 6.73 -3.64
N LYS A 14 12.21 7.70 -3.84
CA LYS A 14 12.07 8.74 -4.87
C LYS A 14 12.07 8.18 -6.30
N LEU A 15 12.92 7.19 -6.58
CA LEU A 15 12.92 6.51 -7.88
C LEU A 15 11.60 5.73 -8.09
N ALA A 16 11.10 5.07 -7.04
CA ALA A 16 9.84 4.35 -7.08
C ALA A 16 8.65 5.30 -7.29
N GLU A 17 8.65 6.48 -6.67
CA GLU A 17 7.67 7.54 -6.91
C GLU A 17 7.64 7.98 -8.39
N GLN A 18 8.80 8.26 -8.99
CA GLN A 18 8.90 8.64 -10.40
C GLN A 18 8.44 7.53 -11.36
N ALA A 19 8.58 6.27 -10.94
CA ALA A 19 8.14 5.11 -11.70
C ALA A 19 6.69 4.68 -11.38
N GLU A 20 5.96 5.45 -10.54
CA GLU A 20 4.62 5.13 -10.04
C GLU A 20 4.52 3.75 -9.34
N ARG A 21 5.65 3.23 -8.85
CA ARG A 21 5.72 1.96 -8.11
C ARG A 21 5.52 2.20 -6.62
N TYR A 22 4.31 2.60 -6.25
CA TYR A 22 4.01 3.01 -4.87
C TYR A 22 4.15 1.88 -3.84
N ASP A 23 3.98 0.61 -4.24
CA ASP A 23 4.23 -0.54 -3.37
C ASP A 23 5.72 -0.64 -2.98
N ASP A 24 6.63 -0.51 -3.96
CA ASP A 24 8.08 -0.45 -3.72
C ASP A 24 8.48 0.78 -2.89
N MET A 25 7.80 1.90 -3.14
CA MET A 25 8.00 3.14 -2.37
C MET A 25 7.60 2.94 -0.90
N ALA A 26 6.46 2.29 -0.64
CA ALA A 26 5.97 2.01 0.70
C ALA A 26 6.91 1.05 1.45
N GLU A 27 7.41 0.00 0.79
CA GLU A 27 8.40 -0.92 1.34
C GLU A 27 9.70 -0.20 1.73
N ALA A 28 10.23 0.64 0.83
CA ALA A 28 11.45 1.40 1.11
C ALA A 28 11.26 2.36 2.29
N MET A 29 10.14 3.09 2.33
CA MET A 29 9.84 4.03 3.41
C MET A 29 9.55 3.32 4.75
N LYS A 30 8.98 2.12 4.73
CA LYS A 30 8.84 1.27 5.92
C LYS A 30 10.19 0.87 6.50
N SER A 31 11.15 0.49 5.66
CA SER A 31 12.51 0.21 6.14
C SER A 31 13.20 1.45 6.69
N VAL A 32 12.81 2.66 6.28
CA VAL A 32 13.28 3.92 6.90
C VAL A 32 12.69 4.10 8.30
N THR A 33 11.40 3.81 8.50
CA THR A 33 10.74 3.92 9.82
C THR A 33 11.26 2.87 10.82
N GLU A 34 11.55 1.65 10.37
CA GLU A 34 12.07 0.57 11.21
C GLU A 34 13.47 0.84 11.77
N LYS A 35 14.21 1.82 11.24
CA LYS A 35 15.50 2.24 11.78
C LYS A 35 15.39 3.01 13.10
N GLY A 36 14.17 3.38 13.52
CA GLY A 36 13.90 3.95 14.85
C GLY A 36 14.37 5.40 15.04
N GLU A 37 14.80 6.07 13.99
CA GLU A 37 15.15 7.49 14.01
C GLU A 37 13.95 8.34 13.58
N GLU A 38 13.84 9.55 14.13
CA GLU A 38 12.77 10.48 13.80
C GLU A 38 12.77 10.81 12.30
N LEU A 39 11.60 10.73 11.66
CA LEU A 39 11.46 11.09 10.26
C LEU A 39 11.53 12.61 10.07
N SER A 40 12.32 13.04 9.10
CA SER A 40 12.30 14.41 8.59
C SER A 40 10.96 14.72 7.89
N ASN A 41 10.68 16.01 7.69
CA ASN A 41 9.47 16.44 6.96
C ASN A 41 9.38 15.84 5.55
N GLU A 42 10.51 15.72 4.86
CA GLU A 42 10.58 15.12 3.53
C GLU A 42 10.23 13.63 3.57
N GLU A 43 10.80 12.88 4.52
CA GLU A 43 10.52 11.45 4.69
C GLU A 43 9.07 11.19 5.10
N ARG A 44 8.49 12.01 5.98
CA ARG A 44 7.06 11.94 6.33
C ARG A 44 6.18 12.17 5.10
N ASN A 45 6.56 13.10 4.24
CA ASN A 45 5.83 13.36 3.00
C ASN A 45 5.92 12.16 2.05
N LEU A 46 7.11 11.60 1.83
CA LEU A 46 7.30 10.40 1.01
C LEU A 46 6.50 9.21 1.55
N LEU A 47 6.53 8.99 2.86
CA LEU A 47 5.75 7.95 3.52
C LEU A 47 4.24 8.15 3.29
N SER A 48 3.77 9.39 3.44
CA SER A 48 2.36 9.75 3.21
C SER A 48 1.94 9.53 1.75
N VAL A 49 2.77 9.93 0.79
CA VAL A 49 2.50 9.76 -0.64
C VAL A 49 2.46 8.27 -0.99
N ALA A 50 3.42 7.48 -0.51
CA ALA A 50 3.50 6.05 -0.76
C ALA A 50 2.22 5.33 -0.30
N TYR A 51 1.91 5.41 1.00
CA TYR A 51 0.78 4.69 1.57
C TYR A 51 -0.58 5.22 1.10
N LYS A 52 -0.73 6.53 0.86
CA LYS A 52 -1.96 7.09 0.27
C LYS A 52 -2.25 6.49 -1.10
N ASN A 53 -1.23 6.34 -1.95
CA ASN A 53 -1.41 5.78 -3.28
C ASN A 53 -1.65 4.27 -3.23
N VAL A 54 -0.90 3.53 -2.41
CA VAL A 54 -1.10 2.07 -2.23
C VAL A 54 -2.52 1.77 -1.74
N VAL A 55 -2.96 2.41 -0.64
CA VAL A 55 -4.31 2.23 -0.09
C VAL A 55 -5.38 2.72 -1.08
N GLY A 56 -5.14 3.85 -1.77
CA GLY A 56 -6.04 4.39 -2.77
C GLY A 56 -6.31 3.41 -3.92
N ALA A 57 -5.25 2.78 -4.45
CA ALA A 57 -5.34 1.78 -5.52
C ALA A 57 -6.12 0.54 -5.07
N ARG A 58 -5.85 0.01 -3.87
CA ARG A 58 -6.58 -1.16 -3.33
C ARG A 58 -8.04 -0.83 -3.03
N ARG A 59 -8.35 0.34 -2.47
CA ARG A 59 -9.74 0.80 -2.26
C ARG A 59 -10.50 0.96 -3.58
N SER A 60 -9.84 1.44 -4.62
CA SER A 60 -10.44 1.53 -5.96
C SER A 60 -10.76 0.14 -6.50
N SER A 61 -9.78 -0.77 -6.42
CA SER A 61 -9.93 -2.17 -6.84
C SER A 61 -11.07 -2.88 -6.09
N TRP A 62 -11.14 -2.72 -4.76
CA TRP A 62 -12.21 -3.26 -3.93
C TRP A 62 -13.60 -2.76 -4.36
N ARG A 63 -13.74 -1.45 -4.65
CA ARG A 63 -15.01 -0.87 -5.13
C ARG A 63 -15.42 -1.45 -6.48
N VAL A 64 -14.48 -1.64 -7.40
CA VAL A 64 -14.75 -2.24 -8.71
C VAL A 64 -15.24 -3.68 -8.54
N VAL A 65 -14.54 -4.49 -7.77
CA VAL A 65 -14.91 -5.90 -7.52
C VAL A 65 -16.25 -6.00 -6.81
N SER A 66 -16.51 -5.14 -5.83
CA SER A 66 -17.82 -5.05 -5.15
C SER A 66 -18.96 -4.72 -6.13
N SER A 67 -18.73 -3.82 -7.09
CA SER A 67 -19.72 -3.53 -8.15
C SER A 67 -19.93 -4.72 -9.10
N ILE A 68 -18.87 -5.48 -9.42
CA ILE A 68 -18.96 -6.70 -10.25
C ILE A 68 -19.74 -7.78 -9.50
N GLU A 69 -19.48 -7.98 -8.21
CA GLU A 69 -20.21 -8.92 -7.36
C GLU A 69 -21.71 -8.60 -7.31
N GLN A 70 -22.06 -7.32 -7.16
CA GLN A 70 -23.46 -6.88 -7.12
C GLN A 70 -24.22 -7.07 -8.45
N LYS A 71 -23.51 -6.97 -9.58
CA LYS A 71 -24.08 -7.13 -10.93
C LYS A 71 -24.03 -8.57 -11.45
N ALA A 72 -23.50 -9.51 -10.67
CA ALA A 72 -23.38 -10.89 -11.10
C ALA A 72 -24.75 -11.60 -11.08
N ASP A 73 -25.40 -11.70 -12.24
CA ASP A 73 -26.66 -12.41 -12.40
C ASP A 73 -26.46 -13.93 -12.38
N GLY A 74 -26.99 -14.58 -11.34
CA GLY A 74 -27.57 -15.93 -11.41
C GLY A 74 -26.64 -17.15 -11.50
N THR A 75 -25.31 -17.03 -11.41
CA THR A 75 -24.43 -18.21 -11.26
C THR A 75 -23.66 -18.15 -9.95
N ASP A 76 -23.98 -19.06 -9.02
CA ASP A 76 -23.36 -19.14 -7.69
C ASP A 76 -21.83 -19.13 -7.77
N LYS A 77 -21.26 -19.80 -8.78
CA LYS A 77 -19.80 -19.86 -9.00
C LYS A 77 -19.16 -18.48 -9.26
N LYS A 78 -19.75 -17.64 -10.12
CA LYS A 78 -19.19 -16.31 -10.41
C LYS A 78 -19.30 -15.40 -9.19
N LYS A 79 -20.41 -15.51 -8.46
CA LYS A 79 -20.63 -14.77 -7.22
C LYS A 79 -19.62 -15.15 -6.14
N THR A 80 -19.37 -16.45 -5.95
CA THR A 80 -18.34 -16.94 -5.02
C THR A 80 -16.95 -16.46 -5.41
N MET A 81 -16.56 -16.55 -6.69
CA MET A 81 -15.25 -16.07 -7.14
C MET A 81 -15.05 -14.56 -6.89
N SER A 82 -16.05 -13.73 -7.21
CA SER A 82 -15.98 -12.29 -6.95
C SER A 82 -15.90 -11.98 -5.45
N LYS A 83 -16.64 -12.74 -4.62
CA LYS A 83 -16.60 -12.61 -3.16
C LYS A 83 -15.22 -12.98 -2.60
N ASP A 84 -14.67 -14.13 -2.97
CA ASP A 84 -13.35 -14.59 -2.49
C ASP A 84 -12.24 -13.59 -2.88
N TYR A 85 -12.33 -13.03 -4.08
CA TYR A 85 -11.39 -12.01 -4.54
C TYR A 85 -11.56 -10.68 -3.79
N LYS A 86 -12.80 -10.25 -3.52
CA LYS A 86 -13.08 -9.08 -2.67
C LYS A 86 -12.49 -9.25 -1.27
N ASP A 87 -12.68 -10.42 -0.66
CA ASP A 87 -12.16 -10.74 0.68
C ASP A 87 -10.62 -10.74 0.69
N THR A 88 -9.99 -11.14 -0.43
CA THR A 88 -8.53 -11.04 -0.59
C THR A 88 -8.06 -9.59 -0.58
N ILE A 89 -8.70 -8.72 -1.37
CA ILE A 89 -8.36 -7.28 -1.40
C ILE A 89 -8.60 -6.63 -0.03
N GLU A 90 -9.65 -7.03 0.68
CA GLU A 90 -9.95 -6.52 2.02
C GLU A 90 -8.87 -6.90 3.04
N LYS A 91 -8.36 -8.14 2.99
CA LYS A 91 -7.22 -8.56 3.82
C LYS A 91 -5.96 -7.77 3.50
N GLU A 92 -5.67 -7.51 2.23
CA GLU A 92 -4.54 -6.68 1.82
C GLU A 92 -4.69 -5.25 2.34
N LEU A 93 -5.88 -4.65 2.20
CA LEU A 93 -6.19 -3.31 2.73
C LEU A 93 -5.97 -3.23 4.23
N ASN A 94 -6.52 -4.19 4.98
CA ASN A 94 -6.40 -4.21 6.43
C ASN A 94 -4.93 -4.35 6.85
N LYS A 95 -4.18 -5.24 6.19
CA LYS A 95 -2.75 -5.39 6.44
C LYS A 95 -1.97 -4.09 6.19
N ILE A 96 -2.21 -3.42 5.06
CA ILE A 96 -1.54 -2.14 4.75
C ILE A 96 -1.91 -1.07 5.77
N CYS A 97 -3.19 -0.98 6.17
CA CYS A 97 -3.64 -0.04 7.19
C CYS A 97 -3.01 -0.34 8.57
N GLU A 98 -2.92 -1.61 8.97
CA GLU A 98 -2.26 -2.03 10.20
C GLU A 98 -0.77 -1.66 10.19
N GLU A 99 -0.09 -1.87 9.07
CA GLU A 99 1.31 -1.48 8.91
C GLU A 99 1.51 0.03 9.10
N VAL A 100 0.61 0.85 8.57
CA VAL A 100 0.63 2.30 8.81
C VAL A 100 0.38 2.61 10.28
N LEU A 101 -0.65 2.05 10.89
CA LEU A 101 -1.06 2.36 12.27
C LEU A 101 -0.03 1.94 13.33
N VAL A 102 0.75 0.90 13.08
CA VAL A 102 1.82 0.43 13.99
C VAL A 102 3.13 1.19 13.77
N SER A 103 3.31 1.82 12.61
CA SER A 103 4.53 2.58 12.28
C SER A 103 4.52 4.04 12.76
N PHE A 104 3.52 4.45 13.56
CA PHE A 104 3.39 5.80 14.14
C PHE A 104 3.06 5.76 15.64
#